data_AF-A0A8J0UIH8-F1
#
_entry.id   AF-A0A8J0UIH8-F1
#
_cell.length_a   1.000
_cell.length_b   1.000
_cell.length_c   1.000
_cell.angle_alpha   90.00
_cell.angle_beta   90.00
_cell.angle_gamma   90.00
#
_symmetry.space_group_name_H-M   'P 1'
#
loop_
_entity.id
_entity.type
_entity.pdbx_description
1 polymer ?
#
loop_
_entity_poly.entity_id
_entity_poly.type
_entity_poly.pdbx_seq_one_letter_code
_entity_poly.pdbx_strand_id
1 'polypeptide(L)'
;MYEMATGRQPFAPSLVSAQELFEIKERKLEYPRHMSQEMLDLLPKLLEMNKSKHLGVNGNIRKHSFYARINWSELENRKIKAPFQPKIPPADKLPVIHPGFCAETSKRANVEGFSDVDSNWKWQE
;
A
#
# COMPACT_ATOMS: atom_id res chain seq x y z
N MET A 1 -2.32 -3.92 -4.34
CA MET A 1 -2.27 -4.13 -5.82
C MET A 1 -3.62 -4.57 -6.37
N TYR A 2 -4.16 -5.72 -5.98
CA TYR A 2 -5.47 -6.20 -6.46
C TYR A 2 -6.59 -5.16 -6.30
N GLU A 3 -6.69 -4.52 -5.14
CA GLU A 3 -7.70 -3.49 -4.88
C GLU A 3 -7.53 -2.25 -5.77
N MET A 4 -6.30 -1.79 -6.01
CA MET A 4 -6.07 -0.68 -6.94
C MET A 4 -6.44 -1.04 -8.38
N ALA A 5 -6.30 -2.31 -8.76
CA ALA A 5 -6.63 -2.79 -10.11
C ALA A 5 -8.13 -3.05 -10.30
N THR A 6 -8.86 -3.40 -9.25
CA THR A 6 -10.25 -3.88 -9.33
C THR A 6 -11.28 -3.01 -8.60
N GLY A 7 -10.81 -2.13 -7.71
CA GLY A 7 -11.64 -1.39 -6.75
C GLY A 7 -12.25 -2.26 -5.65
N ARG A 8 -11.80 -3.51 -5.47
CA ARG A 8 -12.36 -4.49 -4.53
C ARG A 8 -11.28 -5.15 -3.69
N GLN A 9 -11.62 -5.52 -2.46
CA GLN A 9 -10.71 -6.33 -1.64
C GLN A 9 -10.60 -7.76 -2.22
N PRO A 10 -9.41 -8.37 -2.20
CA PRO A 10 -9.24 -9.75 -2.67
C PRO A 10 -9.98 -10.76 -1.77
N PHE A 11 -9.95 -10.55 -0.46
CA PHE A 11 -10.63 -11.37 0.54
C PHE A 11 -11.53 -10.47 1.39
N ALA A 12 -12.75 -10.93 1.73
CA ALA A 12 -13.66 -10.09 2.49
C ALA A 12 -13.28 -10.12 3.98
N PRO A 13 -13.32 -8.97 4.68
CA PRO A 13 -13.12 -8.95 6.12
C PRO A 13 -14.31 -9.61 6.82
N SER A 14 -14.04 -10.27 7.94
CA SER A 14 -15.04 -10.93 8.76
C SER A 14 -14.74 -10.67 10.24
N LEU A 15 -15.78 -10.47 11.03
CA LEU A 15 -15.65 -10.27 12.48
C LEU A 15 -15.06 -11.49 13.20
N VAL A 16 -15.11 -12.66 12.55
CA VAL A 16 -14.55 -13.91 13.03
C VAL A 16 -13.26 -14.21 12.25
N SER A 17 -12.11 -14.14 12.92
CA SER A 17 -10.80 -14.36 12.29
C SER A 17 -10.65 -15.72 11.64
N ALA A 18 -11.30 -16.77 12.18
CA ALA A 18 -11.29 -18.10 11.58
C ALA A 18 -11.94 -18.11 10.19
N GLN A 19 -13.00 -17.34 9.99
CA GLN A 19 -13.69 -17.22 8.71
C GLN A 19 -12.88 -16.39 7.72
N GLU A 20 -12.20 -15.33 8.17
CA GLU A 20 -11.24 -14.58 7.33
C GLU A 20 -10.10 -15.49 6.84
N LEU A 21 -9.52 -16.28 7.75
CA LEU A 21 -8.45 -17.23 7.40
C LEU A 21 -8.95 -18.30 6.42
N PHE A 22 -10.18 -18.76 6.56
CA PHE A 22 -10.80 -19.68 5.62
C PHE A 22 -10.96 -19.04 4.24
N GLU A 23 -11.47 -17.80 4.17
CA GLU A 23 -11.56 -17.07 2.90
C GLU A 23 -10.19 -16.89 2.24
N ILE A 24 -9.16 -16.52 3.00
CA ILE A 24 -7.81 -16.35 2.46
C ILE A 24 -7.30 -17.67 1.86
N LYS A 25 -7.53 -18.81 2.52
CA LYS A 25 -7.00 -20.10 2.08
C LYS A 25 -7.77 -20.71 0.90
N GLU A 26 -9.09 -20.64 0.94
CA GLU A 26 -9.95 -21.43 0.05
C GLU A 26 -10.51 -20.63 -1.13
N ARG A 27 -10.63 -19.30 -0.98
CA ARG A 27 -11.31 -18.49 -1.98
C ARG A 27 -10.44 -18.34 -3.23
N LYS A 28 -11.00 -18.72 -4.38
CA LYS A 28 -10.44 -18.39 -5.69
C LYS A 28 -10.72 -16.93 -6.01
N LEU A 29 -9.65 -16.18 -6.30
CA LEU A 29 -9.75 -14.78 -6.68
C LEU A 29 -10.24 -14.64 -8.12
N GLU A 30 -11.08 -13.62 -8.35
CA GLU A 30 -11.60 -13.30 -9.67
C GLU A 30 -10.75 -12.21 -10.33
N TYR A 31 -10.29 -12.46 -11.55
CA TYR A 31 -9.51 -11.48 -12.29
C TYR A 31 -10.33 -10.91 -13.44
N PRO A 32 -10.77 -9.64 -13.37
CA PRO A 32 -11.45 -8.97 -14.47
C PRO A 32 -10.73 -9.07 -15.83
N ARG A 33 -11.52 -9.28 -16.89
CA ARG A 33 -11.03 -9.45 -18.28
C ARG A 33 -10.30 -8.23 -18.85
N HIS A 34 -10.50 -7.04 -18.29
CA HIS A 34 -9.86 -5.81 -18.74
C HIS A 34 -8.44 -5.63 -18.20
N MET A 35 -7.95 -6.53 -17.33
CA MET A 35 -6.58 -6.47 -16.86
C MET A 35 -5.58 -6.83 -17.97
N SER A 36 -4.42 -6.18 -17.92
CA SER A 36 -3.30 -6.53 -18.79
C SER A 36 -2.75 -7.91 -18.44
N GLN A 37 -2.10 -8.57 -19.40
CA GLN A 37 -1.49 -9.89 -19.19
C GLN A 37 -0.43 -9.85 -18.09
N GLU A 38 0.33 -8.76 -18.00
CA GLU A 38 1.35 -8.57 -16.97
C GLU A 38 0.73 -8.45 -15.57
N MET A 39 -0.46 -7.88 -15.44
CA MET A 39 -1.17 -7.83 -14.16
C MET A 39 -1.74 -9.21 -13.80
N LEU A 40 -2.29 -9.93 -14.78
CA LEU A 40 -2.81 -11.30 -14.60
C LEU A 40 -1.70 -12.28 -14.21
N ASP A 41 -0.46 -12.04 -14.62
CA ASP A 41 0.72 -12.81 -14.21
C ASP A 41 1.27 -12.35 -12.84
N LEU A 42 1.24 -11.04 -12.55
CA LEU A 42 1.77 -10.48 -11.30
C LEU A 42 0.94 -10.87 -10.08
N LEU A 43 -0.39 -10.67 -10.13
CA LEU A 43 -1.25 -10.79 -8.96
C LEU A 43 -1.22 -12.19 -8.32
N PRO A 44 -1.31 -13.30 -9.08
CA PRO A 44 -1.22 -14.64 -8.49
C PRO A 44 0.13 -14.90 -7.80
N LYS A 45 1.24 -14.36 -8.34
CA LYS A 45 2.59 -14.51 -7.75
C LYS A 45 2.77 -13.72 -6.46
N LEU A 46 2.05 -12.60 -6.31
CA LEU A 46 1.97 -11.81 -5.07
C LEU A 46 0.97 -12.40 -4.05
N LEU A 47 -0.02 -13.16 -4.51
CA LEU A 47 -1.07 -13.75 -3.67
C LEU A 47 -0.85 -15.27 -3.51
N GLU A 48 0.39 -15.70 -3.68
CA GLU A 48 0.82 -17.09 -3.52
C GLU A 48 0.74 -17.50 -2.04
N MET A 49 0.03 -18.59 -1.78
CA MET A 49 -0.21 -19.09 -0.41
C MET A 49 1.07 -19.66 0.21
N ASN A 50 1.94 -20.26 -0.59
CA ASN A 50 3.22 -20.73 -0.11
C ASN A 50 4.21 -19.56 -0.03
N LYS A 51 4.52 -19.12 1.19
CA LYS A 51 5.47 -18.03 1.47
C LYS A 51 6.81 -18.17 0.74
N SER A 52 7.33 -19.39 0.57
CA SER A 52 8.62 -19.63 -0.11
C SER A 52 8.54 -19.47 -1.63
N LYS A 53 7.34 -19.45 -2.21
CA LYS A 53 7.11 -19.22 -3.64
C LYS A 53 6.66 -17.78 -3.94
N HIS A 54 6.35 -17.01 -2.90
CA HIS A 54 5.89 -15.63 -3.00
C HIS A 54 6.94 -14.77 -3.73
N LEU A 55 6.52 -14.08 -4.80
CA LEU A 55 7.38 -13.13 -5.50
C LEU A 55 7.90 -12.05 -4.55
N GLY A 56 9.21 -11.83 -4.56
CA GLY A 56 9.90 -10.93 -3.63
C GLY A 56 10.62 -11.67 -2.50
N VAL A 57 10.11 -12.83 -2.08
CA VAL A 57 10.88 -13.83 -1.31
C VAL A 57 11.66 -14.70 -2.29
N ASN A 58 10.96 -15.22 -3.30
CA ASN A 58 11.55 -15.95 -4.41
C ASN A 58 11.51 -15.09 -5.68
N GLY A 59 12.67 -14.58 -6.08
CA GLY A 59 12.82 -13.69 -7.22
C GLY A 59 12.64 -12.21 -6.90
N ASN A 60 13.00 -11.36 -7.85
CA ASN A 60 13.01 -9.90 -7.67
C ASN A 60 11.77 -9.27 -8.30
N ILE A 61 10.89 -8.71 -7.46
CA ILE A 61 9.67 -8.01 -7.90
C ILE A 61 9.95 -6.88 -8.90
N ARG A 62 11.10 -6.20 -8.78
CA ARG A 62 11.47 -5.09 -9.66
C ARG A 62 11.68 -5.50 -11.12
N LYS A 63 11.98 -6.79 -11.36
CA LYS A 63 12.22 -7.35 -12.69
C LYS A 63 10.96 -7.91 -13.36
N HIS A 64 9.81 -7.87 -12.69
CA HIS A 64 8.56 -8.36 -13.27
C HIS A 64 8.14 -7.52 -14.47
N SER A 65 7.60 -8.14 -15.52
CA SER A 65 7.21 -7.46 -16.77
C SER A 65 6.22 -6.31 -16.57
N PHE A 66 5.37 -6.40 -15.55
CA PHE A 66 4.47 -5.32 -15.13
C PHE A 66 5.21 -4.00 -14.84
N TYR A 67 6.43 -4.07 -14.31
CA TYR A 67 7.27 -2.91 -13.98
C TYR A 67 8.34 -2.62 -15.03
N ALA A 68 8.29 -3.24 -16.22
CA ALA A 68 9.34 -3.10 -17.24
C ALA A 68 9.56 -1.65 -17.71
N ARG A 69 8.55 -0.78 -17.57
CA ARG A 69 8.64 0.64 -17.93
C ARG A 69 9.19 1.54 -16.82
N ILE A 70 9.46 0.99 -15.63
CA ILE A 70 9.94 1.76 -14.48
C ILE A 70 11.47 1.76 -14.47
N ASN A 71 12.05 2.97 -14.54
CA ASN A 71 13.43 3.18 -14.14
C ASN A 71 13.50 3.33 -12.62
N TRP A 72 13.93 2.28 -11.92
CA TRP A 72 13.97 2.24 -10.46
C TRP A 72 14.89 3.30 -9.85
N SER A 73 16.02 3.60 -10.49
CA SER A 73 16.96 4.61 -10.01
C SER A 73 16.36 6.03 -10.13
N GLU A 74 15.64 6.32 -11.20
CA GLU A 74 14.94 7.61 -11.33
C GLU A 74 13.75 7.73 -10.38
N LEU A 75 13.02 6.62 -10.15
CA LEU A 75 11.91 6.57 -9.20
C LEU A 75 12.39 6.87 -7.78
N GLU A 76 13.45 6.21 -7.31
CA GLU A 76 14.04 6.40 -5.98
C GLU A 76 14.57 7.83 -5.79
N ASN A 77 15.13 8.43 -6.85
CA ASN A 77 15.56 9.83 -6.86
C ASN A 77 14.43 10.83 -7.12
N ARG A 78 13.15 10.41 -7.11
CA ARG A 78 11.96 11.24 -7.31
C ARG A 78 11.95 12.04 -8.63
N LYS A 79 12.64 11.53 -9.66
CA LYS A 79 12.72 12.17 -10.99
C LYS A 79 11.54 11.84 -11.89
N ILE A 80 10.81 10.77 -11.59
CA ILE A 80 9.62 10.37 -12.35
C ILE A 80 8.41 11.17 -11.86
N LYS A 81 7.70 11.83 -12.78
CA LYS A 81 6.47 12.55 -12.48
C LYS A 81 5.37 11.56 -12.05
N ALA A 82 4.73 11.83 -10.92
CA ALA A 82 3.59 11.04 -10.46
C ALA A 82 2.43 11.11 -11.49
N PRO A 83 1.76 9.97 -11.78
CA PRO A 83 0.67 9.94 -12.75
C PRO A 83 -0.56 10.73 -12.29
N PHE A 84 -0.71 10.89 -10.97
CA PHE A 84 -1.73 11.73 -10.36
C PHE A 84 -1.04 12.74 -9.43
N GLN A 85 -1.34 14.02 -9.63
CA GLN A 85 -0.87 15.11 -8.78
C GLN A 85 -2.11 15.76 -8.14
N PRO A 86 -2.37 15.52 -6.84
CA PRO A 86 -3.53 16.12 -6.18
C PRO A 86 -3.38 17.64 -6.14
N LYS A 87 -4.50 18.35 -6.32
CA LYS A 87 -4.54 19.80 -6.11
C LYS A 87 -4.50 20.06 -4.61
N ILE A 88 -3.47 20.76 -4.15
CA ILE A 88 -3.34 21.16 -2.76
C ILE A 88 -4.02 22.53 -2.62
N PRO A 89 -5.15 22.62 -1.89
CA PRO A 89 -5.71 23.93 -1.56
C PRO A 89 -4.76 24.65 -0.60
N PRO A 90 -4.79 25.99 -0.55
CA PRO A 90 -3.99 26.72 0.43
C PRO A 90 -4.35 26.29 1.86
N ALA A 91 -3.39 26.43 2.78
CA ALA A 91 -3.43 25.80 4.10
C ALA A 91 -4.69 26.15 4.91
N ASP A 92 -5.23 27.36 4.71
CA ASP A 92 -6.47 27.87 5.30
C ASP A 92 -7.74 27.13 4.81
N LYS A 93 -7.65 26.40 3.69
CA LYS A 93 -8.75 25.66 3.05
C LYS A 93 -8.54 24.15 3.07
N LEU A 94 -7.57 23.65 3.82
CA LEU A 94 -7.42 22.22 4.01
C LEU A 94 -8.63 21.67 4.77
N PRO A 95 -9.27 20.59 4.28
CA PRO A 95 -10.38 19.98 5.00
C PRO A 95 -9.88 19.48 6.35
N VAL A 96 -10.59 19.80 7.42
CA VAL A 96 -10.33 19.21 8.73
C VAL A 96 -10.63 17.72 8.62
N ILE A 97 -9.56 16.92 8.66
CA ILE A 97 -9.72 15.48 8.82
C ILE A 97 -10.14 15.29 10.27
N HIS A 98 -11.38 14.87 10.49
CA HIS A 98 -11.82 14.41 11.80
C HIS A 98 -11.41 12.95 11.92
N PRO A 99 -10.27 12.63 12.55
CA PRO A 99 -9.99 11.24 12.87
C PRO A 99 -11.16 10.70 13.70
N GLY A 100 -11.68 9.52 13.37
CA GLY A 100 -12.73 8.85 14.14
C GLY A 100 -12.29 8.39 15.52
N PHE A 101 -11.25 8.99 16.09
CA PHE A 101 -10.70 8.70 17.41
C PHE A 101 -11.22 9.74 18.41
N CYS A 102 -11.58 9.27 19.61
CA CYS A 102 -12.00 10.17 20.68
C CYS A 102 -10.79 10.98 21.18
N ALA A 103 -10.88 12.32 21.15
CA ALA A 103 -9.79 13.19 21.60
C ALA A 103 -9.47 13.04 23.10
N GLU A 104 -10.41 12.50 23.88
CA GLU A 104 -10.34 12.35 25.34
C GLU A 104 -9.37 11.25 25.80
N THR A 105 -8.91 10.37 24.91
CA THR A 105 -7.97 9.29 25.26
C THR A 105 -6.50 9.70 25.12
N SER A 106 -6.21 10.94 24.68
CA SER A 106 -4.84 11.43 24.51
C SER A 106 -4.21 11.77 25.87
N LYS A 107 -3.76 10.73 26.59
CA LYS A 107 -2.86 10.89 27.74
C LYS A 107 -1.44 11.03 27.21
N ARG A 108 -0.82 12.20 27.41
CA ARG A 108 0.63 12.37 27.21
C ARG A 108 1.35 11.71 28.38
N ALA A 109 1.88 10.51 28.16
CA ALA A 109 2.87 9.92 29.04
C ALA A 109 4.26 10.25 28.47
N ASN A 110 5.18 10.72 29.31
CA ASN A 110 6.58 10.83 28.92
C ASN A 110 7.16 9.42 28.86
N VAL A 111 7.52 9.00 27.65
CA VAL A 111 8.19 7.72 27.40
C VAL A 111 9.67 8.01 27.22
N GLU A 112 10.52 7.37 28.02
CA GLU A 112 11.97 7.49 27.88
C GLU A 112 12.41 7.03 26.48
N GLY A 113 13.35 7.76 25.87
CA GLY A 113 13.80 7.49 24.50
C GLY A 113 12.85 7.98 23.40
N PHE A 114 11.80 8.74 23.72
CA PHE A 114 10.86 9.30 22.73
C PHE A 114 11.10 10.80 22.44
N SER A 115 12.36 11.24 22.49
CA SER A 115 12.76 12.64 22.34
C SER A 115 13.56 12.92 21.06
N ASP A 116 13.55 12.01 20.09
CA ASP A 116 14.30 12.18 18.85
C ASP A 116 13.76 13.33 18.00
N VAL A 117 14.68 14.15 17.48
CA VAL A 117 14.39 15.21 16.52
C VAL A 117 15.30 14.99 15.32
N ASP A 118 14.72 14.87 14.12
CA ASP A 118 15.47 14.66 12.89
C ASP A 118 16.25 15.93 12.51
N SER A 119 17.59 15.81 12.50
CA SER A 119 18.52 16.90 12.15
C SER A 119 18.33 17.43 10.72
N ASN A 120 17.77 16.63 9.81
CA ASN A 120 17.50 17.02 8.42
C ASN A 120 16.09 17.59 8.23
N TRP A 121 15.29 17.68 9.29
CA TRP A 121 13.95 18.18 9.20
C TRP A 121 13.92 19.69 8.95
N LYS A 122 13.63 20.07 7.71
CA LYS A 122 13.41 21.46 7.32
C LYS A 122 11.91 21.74 7.20
N TRP A 123 11.32 22.32 8.24
CA TRP A 123 10.00 22.93 8.11
C TRP A 123 10.14 24.20 7.24
N GLN A 124 9.43 24.21 6.10
CA GLN A 124 9.23 25.34 5.18
C GLN A 124 10.44 25.78 4.33
N GLU A 125 10.44 25.33 3.07
CA GLU A 125 10.71 26.16 1.88
C GLU A 125 9.50 26.09 0.96
#